data_AF-A0A9X6NP32-F1
#
_entry.id   AF-A0A9X6NP32-F1
#
_cell.length_a   1.000
_cell.length_b   1.000
_cell.length_c   1.000
_cell.angle_alpha   90.00
_cell.angle_beta   90.00
_cell.angle_gamma   90.00
#
_symmetry.space_group_name_H-M   'P 1'
#
loop_
_entity.id
_entity.type
_entity.pdbx_description
1 polymer ?
#
loop_
_entity_poly.entity_id
_entity_poly.type
_entity_poly.pdbx_seq_one_letter_code
_entity_poly.pdbx_strand_id
1 'polypeptide(L)'
;MYAYLIKELYRHIPKYIIDRGYKYYEDGHVEDVEVHDNKVFAFVNGNAGNYEVVIDLKDFSESNCECPYENYCKHMAAVVYDIQGTGESAVKEKLKDLEKEELLTVLNRLLQSSKNVQIVEKLLKKGKL
;
A
#
# COMPACT_ATOMS: atom_id res chain seq x y z
N MET A 1 -6.42 -7.31 -6.09
CA MET A 1 -6.34 -6.01 -5.41
C MET A 1 -7.25 -6.05 -4.19
N TYR A 2 -6.69 -6.08 -2.99
CA TYR A 2 -7.43 -6.30 -1.76
C TYR A 2 -8.03 -4.99 -1.22
N ALA A 3 -8.80 -4.26 -2.05
CA ALA A 3 -9.30 -2.92 -1.71
C ALA A 3 -10.04 -2.84 -0.35
N TYR A 4 -10.61 -3.97 0.09
CA TYR A 4 -11.14 -4.17 1.44
C TYR A 4 -10.11 -3.83 2.54
N LEU A 5 -8.89 -4.38 2.47
CA LEU A 5 -7.88 -4.20 3.51
C LEU A 5 -7.46 -2.74 3.70
N ILE A 6 -7.31 -1.99 2.61
CA ILE A 6 -7.01 -0.54 2.69
C ILE A 6 -8.13 0.21 3.40
N LYS A 7 -9.39 -0.17 3.14
CA LYS A 7 -10.54 0.42 3.84
C LYS A 7 -10.52 0.09 5.34
N GLU A 8 -10.16 -1.14 5.71
CA GLU A 8 -10.04 -1.55 7.11
C GLU A 8 -8.88 -0.84 7.83
N LEU A 9 -7.72 -0.66 7.17
CA LEU A 9 -6.62 0.14 7.72
C LEU A 9 -7.11 1.54 8.10
N TYR A 10 -7.74 2.26 7.17
CA TYR A 10 -8.21 3.64 7.43
C TYR A 10 -9.34 3.72 8.45
N ARG A 11 -10.07 2.62 8.69
CA ARG A 11 -11.11 2.56 9.71
C ARG A 11 -10.54 2.35 11.12
N HIS A 12 -9.57 1.46 11.25
CA HIS A 12 -9.13 0.95 12.56
C HIS A 12 -7.80 1.53 13.03
N ILE A 13 -7.00 2.08 12.12
CA ILE A 13 -5.64 2.53 12.42
C ILE A 13 -5.55 4.07 12.34
N PRO A 14 -5.01 4.74 13.38
CA PRO A 14 -4.77 6.18 13.31
C PRO A 14 -3.86 6.56 12.13
N LYS A 15 -4.16 7.67 11.46
CA LYS A 15 -3.44 8.10 10.25
C LYS A 15 -1.92 8.12 10.41
N TYR A 16 -1.39 8.64 11.53
CA TYR A 16 0.05 8.72 11.75
C TYR A 16 0.73 7.34 11.88
N ILE A 17 0.00 6.29 12.27
CA ILE A 17 0.50 4.91 12.27
C ILE A 17 0.50 4.35 10.85
N ILE A 18 -0.56 4.61 10.08
CA ILE A 18 -0.67 4.24 8.66
C ILE A 18 0.48 4.88 7.86
N ASP A 19 0.73 6.17 8.04
CA ASP A 19 1.80 6.90 7.35
C ASP A 19 3.18 6.28 7.65
N ARG A 20 3.42 5.81 8.87
CA ARG A 20 4.63 5.06 9.21
C ARG A 20 4.67 3.69 8.55
N GLY A 21 3.55 3.00 8.44
CA GLY A 21 3.47 1.72 7.74
C GLY A 21 3.77 1.86 6.24
N TYR A 22 3.24 2.91 5.61
CA TYR A 22 3.55 3.25 4.23
C TYR A 22 5.04 3.49 4.03
N LYS A 23 5.69 4.25 4.94
CA LYS A 23 7.14 4.43 4.91
C LYS A 23 7.90 3.11 5.02
N TYR A 24 7.50 2.20 5.91
CA TYR A 24 8.14 0.89 6.06
C TYR A 24 8.04 0.05 4.77
N TYR A 25 6.91 0.13 4.09
CA TYR A 25 6.73 -0.47 2.77
C TYR A 25 7.65 0.17 1.72
N GLU A 26 7.68 1.50 1.62
CA GLU A 26 8.53 2.20 0.63
C GLU A 26 10.02 1.97 0.87
N ASP A 27 10.45 1.88 2.13
CA ASP A 27 11.83 1.62 2.54
C ASP A 27 12.19 0.11 2.42
N GLY A 28 11.27 -0.76 1.98
CA GLY A 28 11.54 -2.16 1.68
C GLY A 28 11.69 -3.07 2.91
N HIS A 29 11.03 -2.73 4.03
CA HIS A 29 11.15 -3.52 5.27
C HIS A 29 10.32 -4.80 5.31
N VAL A 30 9.44 -5.03 4.32
CA VAL A 30 8.58 -6.22 4.24
C VAL A 30 9.30 -7.32 3.46
N GLU A 31 9.46 -8.47 4.07
CA GLU A 31 10.22 -9.62 3.55
C GLU A 31 9.39 -10.91 3.65
N ASP A 32 9.78 -11.92 2.87
CA ASP A 32 9.24 -13.29 2.92
C ASP A 32 7.71 -13.35 2.91
N VAL A 33 7.09 -12.64 1.96
CA VAL A 33 5.64 -12.57 1.81
C VAL A 33 5.09 -13.85 1.18
N GLU A 34 4.28 -14.57 1.94
CA GLU A 34 3.59 -15.78 1.51
C GLU A 34 2.07 -15.63 1.65
N VAL A 35 1.31 -16.18 0.70
CA VAL A 35 -0.14 -16.17 0.75
C VAL A 35 -0.66 -17.60 0.77
N HIS A 36 -1.34 -17.97 1.85
CA HIS A 36 -1.95 -19.29 2.02
C HIS A 36 -3.22 -19.20 2.87
N ASP A 37 -4.22 -20.04 2.56
CA ASP A 37 -5.47 -20.15 3.35
C ASP A 37 -6.23 -18.84 3.65
N ASN A 38 -6.21 -17.89 2.70
CA ASN A 38 -6.77 -16.53 2.86
C ASN A 38 -6.05 -15.67 3.91
N LYS A 39 -4.78 -15.97 4.19
CA LYS A 39 -3.92 -15.16 5.04
C LYS A 39 -2.65 -14.81 4.28
N VAL A 40 -2.10 -13.65 4.61
CA VAL A 40 -0.75 -13.25 4.23
C VAL A 40 0.13 -13.42 5.45
N PHE A 41 1.23 -14.12 5.28
CA PHE A 41 2.31 -14.24 6.25
C PHE A 41 3.49 -13.44 5.71
N ALA A 42 4.09 -12.62 6.55
CA ALA A 42 5.25 -11.83 6.16
C ALA A 42 6.10 -11.50 7.38
N PHE A 43 7.36 -11.21 7.12
CA PHE A 43 8.27 -10.66 8.10
C PHE A 43 8.44 -9.15 7.87
N VAL A 44 8.50 -8.36 8.94
CA VAL A 44 8.76 -6.92 8.85
C VAL A 44 9.91 -6.53 9.75
N ASN A 45 11.00 -6.06 9.13
CA ASN A 45 12.18 -5.58 9.82
C ASN A 45 11.89 -4.25 10.54
N GLY A 46 11.74 -4.31 11.86
CA GLY A 46 11.52 -3.15 12.73
C GLY A 46 12.77 -2.73 13.50
N ASN A 47 12.63 -1.62 14.25
CA ASN A 47 13.77 -1.00 14.94
C ASN A 47 14.41 -1.87 16.02
N ALA A 48 13.66 -2.81 16.59
CA ALA A 48 14.10 -3.66 17.70
C ALA A 48 14.11 -5.15 17.36
N GLY A 49 13.88 -5.51 16.08
CA GLY A 49 13.81 -6.90 15.65
C GLY A 49 12.97 -7.08 14.39
N ASN A 50 12.99 -8.31 13.88
CA ASN A 50 12.09 -8.75 12.82
C ASN A 50 10.80 -9.30 13.46
N TYR A 51 9.65 -8.95 12.89
CA TYR A 51 8.35 -9.31 13.45
C TYR A 51 7.54 -10.11 12.45
N GLU A 52 6.99 -11.25 12.89
CA GLU A 52 5.99 -11.96 12.10
C GLU A 52 4.67 -11.15 12.08
N VAL A 53 4.10 -11.05 10.88
CA VAL A 53 2.86 -10.36 10.61
C VAL A 53 1.94 -11.30 9.85
N VAL A 54 0.71 -11.43 10.35
CA VAL A 54 -0.34 -12.21 9.72
C VAL A 54 -1.50 -11.28 9.38
N ILE A 55 -1.84 -11.16 8.10
CA ILE A 55 -3.01 -10.40 7.64
C ILE A 55 -4.08 -11.39 7.15
N ASP A 56 -5.24 -11.36 7.79
CA ASP A 56 -6.39 -12.12 7.31
C ASP A 56 -7.10 -11.34 6.18
N LEU A 57 -7.25 -11.99 5.02
CA LEU A 57 -7.78 -11.37 3.81
C LEU A 57 -9.31 -11.22 3.82
N LYS A 58 -10.01 -11.87 4.77
CA LYS A 58 -11.48 -11.89 4.88
C LYS A 58 -11.99 -11.14 6.10
N ASP A 59 -11.30 -11.26 7.23
CA ASP A 59 -11.63 -10.59 8.48
C ASP A 59 -10.40 -9.90 9.06
N PHE A 60 -10.25 -8.61 8.77
CA PHE A 60 -9.08 -7.85 9.22
C PHE A 60 -8.88 -7.88 10.74
N SER A 61 -9.92 -8.12 11.53
CA SER A 61 -9.82 -8.19 12.99
C SER A 61 -9.07 -9.41 13.52
N GLU A 62 -8.95 -10.46 12.70
CA GLU A 62 -8.15 -11.65 12.99
C GLU A 62 -6.67 -11.49 12.55
N SER A 63 -6.30 -10.31 12.05
CA SER A 63 -4.92 -10.00 11.70
C SER A 63 -4.10 -9.71 12.97
N ASN A 64 -2.84 -10.12 12.98
CA ASN A 64 -1.96 -9.96 14.14
C ASN A 64 -0.52 -9.60 13.75
N CYS A 65 0.22 -9.05 14.70
CA CYS A 65 1.65 -8.83 14.61
C CYS A 65 2.31 -9.09 15.97
N GLU A 66 3.45 -9.78 15.98
CA GLU A 66 4.18 -10.12 17.22
C GLU A 66 4.87 -8.92 17.89
N CYS A 67 4.78 -7.72 17.31
CA CYS A 67 5.43 -6.55 17.89
C CYS A 67 4.77 -6.13 19.21
N PRO A 68 5.52 -5.48 20.13
CA PRO A 68 5.02 -5.13 21.47
C PRO A 68 3.95 -4.02 21.46
N TYR A 69 3.52 -3.55 20.29
CA TYR A 69 2.46 -2.56 20.17
C TYR A 69 1.11 -3.28 20.25
N GLU A 70 0.37 -3.11 21.35
CA GLU A 70 -0.83 -3.90 21.71
C GLU A 70 -2.09 -3.65 20.83
N ASN A 71 -1.94 -3.25 19.56
CA ASN A 71 -3.03 -2.95 18.63
C ASN A 71 -2.56 -3.09 17.17
N TYR A 72 -3.42 -2.75 16.21
CA TYR A 72 -3.03 -2.59 14.81
C TYR A 72 -1.83 -1.64 14.66
N CYS A 73 -0.71 -2.21 14.23
CA CYS A 73 0.57 -1.55 14.21
C CYS A 73 0.99 -1.11 12.80
N LYS A 74 2.09 -0.37 12.72
CA LYS A 74 2.67 0.06 11.44
C LYS A 74 3.14 -1.10 10.56
N HIS A 75 3.56 -2.24 11.15
CA HIS A 75 4.01 -3.40 10.39
C HIS A 75 2.85 -4.04 9.62
N MET A 76 1.68 -4.16 10.24
CA MET A 76 0.47 -4.63 9.56
C MET A 76 0.08 -3.74 8.39
N ALA A 77 0.14 -2.41 8.59
CA ALA A 77 -0.07 -1.46 7.51
C ALA A 77 0.97 -1.63 6.39
N ALA A 78 2.25 -1.85 6.72
CA ALA A 78 3.31 -2.09 5.73
C ALA A 78 3.04 -3.34 4.89
N VAL A 79 2.66 -4.46 5.50
CA VAL A 79 2.31 -5.70 4.77
C VAL A 79 1.11 -5.50 3.88
N VAL A 80 0.06 -4.82 4.39
CA VAL A 80 -1.10 -4.49 3.55
C VAL A 80 -0.70 -3.60 2.38
N TYR A 81 0.21 -2.63 2.57
CA TYR A 81 0.71 -1.84 1.45
C TYR A 81 1.52 -2.66 0.46
N ASP A 82 2.36 -3.58 0.93
CA ASP A 82 3.18 -4.45 0.07
C ASP A 82 2.33 -5.30 -0.88
N ILE A 83 1.34 -6.01 -0.33
CA ILE A 83 0.44 -6.87 -1.12
C ILE A 83 -0.51 -6.09 -2.04
N GLN A 84 -0.60 -4.76 -1.89
CA GLN A 84 -1.34 -3.87 -2.81
C GLN A 84 -0.38 -3.23 -3.82
N GLY A 85 0.82 -2.91 -3.36
CA GLY A 85 1.87 -2.14 -3.99
C GLY A 85 2.73 -2.95 -4.96
N THR A 86 2.61 -4.28 -4.96
CA THR A 86 3.10 -5.16 -6.04
C THR A 86 2.68 -4.66 -7.44
N GLY A 87 1.60 -3.89 -7.57
CA GLY A 87 1.26 -3.16 -8.79
C GLY A 87 1.82 -1.73 -8.90
N GLU A 88 1.81 -0.96 -7.82
CA GLU A 88 2.17 0.48 -7.85
C GLU A 88 3.66 0.71 -8.01
N SER A 89 4.52 0.02 -7.27
CA SER A 89 5.98 0.18 -7.37
C SER A 89 6.50 -0.27 -8.73
N ALA A 90 6.01 -1.40 -9.24
CA ALA A 90 6.35 -1.88 -10.58
C ALA A 90 5.90 -0.90 -11.69
N VAL A 91 4.75 -0.22 -11.50
CA VAL A 91 4.30 0.81 -12.43
C VAL A 91 5.14 2.08 -12.29
N LYS A 92 5.44 2.55 -11.07
CA LYS A 92 6.28 3.73 -10.83
C LYS A 92 7.68 3.57 -11.44
N GLU A 93 8.33 2.43 -11.25
CA GLU A 93 9.63 2.16 -11.87
C GLU A 93 9.53 2.23 -13.40
N LYS A 94 8.54 1.57 -14.01
CA LYS A 94 8.34 1.66 -15.46
C LYS A 94 8.02 3.07 -15.95
N LEU A 95 7.27 3.87 -15.19
CA LEU A 95 6.94 5.25 -15.55
C LEU A 95 8.17 6.17 -15.55
N LYS A 96 9.20 5.88 -14.73
CA LYS A 96 10.46 6.66 -14.73
C LYS A 96 11.25 6.50 -16.02
N ASP A 97 11.11 5.36 -16.68
CA ASP A 97 11.82 5.04 -17.93
C ASP A 97 11.08 5.53 -19.18
N LEU A 98 9.85 6.04 -19.04
CA LEU A 98 9.05 6.53 -20.17
C LEU A 98 9.40 7.96 -20.55
N GLU A 99 9.45 8.22 -21.85
CA GLU A 99 9.52 9.58 -22.38
C GLU A 99 8.19 10.32 -22.18
N LYS A 100 8.24 11.65 -22.26
CA LYS A 100 7.06 12.51 -22.06
C LYS A 100 5.89 12.12 -22.96
N GLU A 101 6.15 11.79 -24.22
CA GLU A 101 5.14 11.42 -25.22
C GLU A 101 4.45 10.09 -24.86
N GLU A 102 5.18 9.15 -24.28
CA GLU A 102 4.67 7.86 -23.83
C GLU A 102 3.82 8.03 -22.57
N LEU A 103 4.27 8.86 -21.63
CA LEU A 103 3.49 9.24 -20.44
C LEU A 103 2.16 9.90 -20.81
N LEU A 104 2.16 10.82 -21.78
CA LEU A 104 0.93 11.43 -22.29
C LEU A 104 -0.01 10.40 -22.92
N THR A 105 0.54 9.41 -23.62
CA THR A 105 -0.26 8.31 -24.19
C THR A 105 -0.96 7.49 -23.11
N VAL A 106 -0.24 7.14 -22.03
CA VAL A 106 -0.83 6.43 -20.88
C VAL A 106 -1.89 7.28 -20.19
N LEU A 107 -1.61 8.56 -19.95
CA LEU A 107 -2.56 9.49 -19.31
C LEU A 107 -3.84 9.64 -20.13
N ASN A 108 -3.73 9.83 -21.45
CA ASN A 108 -4.90 9.93 -22.34
C ASN A 108 -5.77 8.67 -22.32
N ARG A 109 -5.17 7.48 -22.22
CA ARG A 109 -5.92 6.22 -22.06
C ARG A 109 -6.66 6.20 -20.72
N LEU A 110 -6.03 6.62 -19.63
CA LEU A 110 -6.67 6.67 -18.31
C LEU A 110 -7.83 7.67 -18.26
N LEU A 111 -7.71 8.80 -18.99
CA LEU A 111 -8.76 9.83 -19.07
C LEU A 111 -10.03 9.36 -19.81
N GLN A 112 -10.05 8.17 -20.41
CA GLN A 112 -11.28 7.56 -20.94
C GLN A 112 -12.30 7.23 -19.83
N SER A 113 -11.87 7.18 -18.56
CA SER A 113 -12.75 7.03 -17.40
C SER A 113 -13.15 8.40 -16.82
N SER A 114 -14.45 8.66 -16.71
CA SER A 114 -15.00 9.90 -16.13
C SER A 114 -14.49 10.18 -14.71
N LYS A 115 -14.30 9.12 -13.91
CA LYS A 115 -13.73 9.22 -12.57
C LYS A 115 -12.29 9.77 -12.61
N ASN A 116 -11.49 9.32 -13.57
CA ASN A 116 -10.10 9.75 -13.71
C ASN A 116 -10.03 11.21 -14.18
N VAL A 117 -10.90 11.64 -15.09
CA VAL A 117 -11.01 13.05 -15.51
C VAL A 117 -11.23 13.96 -14.30
N GLN A 118 -12.22 13.65 -13.45
CA GLN A 118 -12.49 14.44 -12.25
C GLN A 118 -11.30 14.51 -11.28
N ILE A 119 -10.52 13.44 -11.18
CA ILE A 119 -9.32 13.40 -10.34
C ILE A 119 -8.23 14.32 -10.92
N VAL A 120 -7.92 14.19 -12.21
CA VAL A 120 -6.87 15.00 -12.87
C VAL A 120 -7.24 16.48 -12.84
N GLU A 121 -8.50 16.84 -13.11
CA GLU A 121 -8.95 18.23 -12.99
C GLU A 121 -8.73 18.81 -11.59
N LYS A 122 -9.02 18.04 -10.53
CA LYS A 122 -8.80 18.46 -9.15
C LYS A 122 -7.31 18.66 -8.86
N LEU A 123 -6.44 17.79 -9.38
CA LEU A 123 -4.99 17.90 -9.19
C LEU A 123 -4.42 19.15 -9.87
N LEU A 124 -4.81 19.40 -11.13
CA LEU A 124 -4.36 20.59 -11.87
C LEU A 124 -4.87 21.89 -11.24
N LYS A 125 -6.11 21.92 -10.73
CA LYS A 125 -6.66 23.08 -10.01
C LYS A 125 -5.97 23.37 -8.68
N LYS A 126 -5.40 22.35 -8.03
CA LYS A 126 -4.68 22.50 -6.74
C LYS A 126 -3.29 23.11 -6.88
N GLY A 127 -2.81 23.36 -8.10
CA GLY A 127 -1.65 24.21 -8.35
C GLY A 127 -0.38 23.77 -7.63
N LYS A 128 0.16 22.60 -7.99
CA LYS A 128 1.58 22.22 -7.97
C LYS A 128 1.69 20.71 -8.24
N LEU A 129 1.93 20.37 -9.50
CA LEU A 129 2.81 19.26 -9.84
C LEU A 129 4.22 19.84 -9.97
#